data_AF-C8W3J3-F1
#
_entry.id   AF-C8W3J3-F1
#
_cell.length_a   1.000
_cell.length_b   1.000
_cell.length_c   1.000
_cell.angle_alpha   90.00
_cell.angle_beta   90.00
_cell.angle_gamma   90.00
#
_symmetry.space_group_name_H-M   'P 1'
#
loop_
_entity.id
_entity.type
_entity.pdbx_description
1 polymer ?
#
loop_
_entity_poly.entity_id
_entity_poly.type
_entity_poly.pdbx_seq_one_letter_code
_entity_poly.pdbx_strand_id
1 'polypeptide(L)'
;MLGKLLLSPILGPVMGVKFIAEKIKQQADQELYDKSKIKQDLMELQIKLELEEITEEYYLQREEELLVRLDELASMETEEEEV
;
A
#
# COMPACT_ATOMS: atom_id res chain seq x y z
N MET A 1 -23.06 1.59 25.70
CA MET A 1 -21.59 1.42 25.62
C MET A 1 -21.12 2.08 24.32
N LEU A 2 -20.69 3.34 24.35
CA LEU A 2 -20.48 4.18 23.14
C LEU A 2 -19.02 4.55 22.86
N GLY A 3 -18.09 4.24 23.79
CA GLY A 3 -16.67 4.59 23.65
C GLY A 3 -15.90 3.78 22.59
N LYS A 4 -16.49 2.74 22.00
CA LYS A 4 -15.80 1.88 21.01
C LYS A 4 -15.88 2.39 19.56
N LEU A 5 -16.77 3.34 19.25
CA LEU A 5 -16.97 3.82 17.87
C LEU A 5 -16.05 5.00 17.51
N LEU A 6 -15.56 5.75 18.51
CA LEU A 6 -14.74 6.95 18.29
C LEU A 6 -13.26 6.66 18.02
N LEU A 7 -12.78 5.46 18.36
CA LEU A 7 -11.41 5.01 18.05
C LEU A 7 -11.32 4.21 16.74
N SER A 8 -12.47 3.96 16.10
CA SER A 8 -12.59 3.18 14.86
C SER A 8 -11.89 3.79 13.64
N PRO A 9 -11.91 5.12 13.39
CA PRO A 9 -11.26 5.65 12.18
C PRO A 9 -9.73 5.69 12.32
N ILE A 10 -9.19 5.67 13.54
CA ILE A 10 -7.74 5.69 13.79
C ILE A 10 -7.15 4.27 13.78
N LEU A 11 -7.87 3.29 14.34
CA LEU A 11 -7.43 1.88 14.36
C LEU A 11 -7.87 1.07 13.13
N GLY A 12 -8.83 1.58 12.35
CA GLY A 12 -9.35 0.95 11.14
C GLY A 12 -8.33 0.79 10.01
N PRO A 13 -7.55 1.82 9.65
CA PRO A 13 -6.51 1.72 8.63
C PRO A 13 -5.42 0.70 9.02
N VAL A 14 -4.94 0.75 10.26
CA VAL A 14 -3.86 -0.14 10.77
C VAL A 14 -4.33 -1.61 10.84
N MET A 15 -5.56 -1.86 11.29
CA MET A 15 -6.14 -3.21 11.27
C MET A 15 -6.41 -3.70 9.83
N GLY A 16 -6.77 -2.80 8.92
CA GLY A 16 -6.94 -3.09 7.49
C GLY A 16 -5.64 -3.55 6.82
N VAL A 17 -4.52 -2.87 7.09
CA VAL A 17 -3.19 -3.24 6.56
C VAL A 17 -2.77 -4.62 7.03
N LYS A 18 -2.92 -4.91 8.32
CA LYS A 18 -2.57 -6.22 8.87
C LYS A 18 -3.42 -7.34 8.27
N PHE A 19 -4.73 -7.10 8.08
CA PHE A 19 -5.64 -8.07 7.46
C PHE A 19 -5.28 -8.35 6.00
N ILE A 20 -4.97 -7.31 5.22
CA ILE A 20 -4.53 -7.43 3.82
C ILE A 20 -3.19 -8.19 3.76
N ALA A 21 -2.21 -7.80 4.59
CA ALA A 21 -0.91 -8.47 4.66
C ALA A 21 -1.01 -9.95 5.07
N GLU A 22 -1.88 -10.28 6.03
CA GLU A 22 -2.16 -11.67 6.44
C GLU A 22 -2.84 -12.46 5.31
N LYS A 23 -3.74 -11.84 4.54
CA LYS A 23 -4.40 -12.50 3.41
C LYS A 23 -3.45 -12.77 2.25
N ILE A 24 -2.52 -11.86 1.96
CA ILE A 24 -1.51 -12.00 0.89
C ILE A 24 -0.46 -13.05 1.26
N LYS A 25 0.01 -13.06 2.52
CA LYS A 25 0.90 -14.13 3.02
C LYS A 25 0.29 -15.53 2.85
N GLN A 26 -1.05 -15.62 2.83
CA GLN A 26 -1.78 -16.87 2.65
C GLN A 26 -1.85 -17.36 1.19
N GLN A 27 -1.49 -16.54 0.20
CA GLN A 27 -1.64 -16.84 -1.24
C GLN A 27 -0.35 -16.63 -2.06
N ALA A 28 0.83 -16.61 -1.43
CA ALA A 28 2.03 -16.01 -2.01
C ALA A 28 2.59 -16.70 -3.28
N ASP A 29 2.27 -16.11 -4.44
CA ASP A 29 3.19 -15.97 -5.56
C ASP A 29 4.08 -14.73 -5.34
N GLN A 30 5.33 -14.80 -5.78
CA GLN A 30 6.36 -13.78 -5.55
C GLN A 30 5.94 -12.40 -6.09
N GLU A 31 5.20 -12.38 -7.20
CA GLU A 31 4.79 -11.15 -7.89
C GLU A 31 3.66 -10.40 -7.16
N LEU A 32 2.67 -11.13 -6.63
CA LEU A 32 1.63 -10.56 -5.78
C LEU A 32 2.22 -9.94 -4.50
N TYR A 33 3.28 -10.55 -3.97
CA TYR A 33 4.01 -10.03 -2.82
C TYR A 33 4.69 -8.69 -3.15
N ASP A 34 5.33 -8.57 -4.31
CA ASP A 34 6.02 -7.34 -4.73
C ASP A 34 5.05 -6.17 -4.96
N LYS A 35 3.92 -6.40 -5.65
CA LYS A 35 2.86 -5.38 -5.82
C LYS A 35 2.26 -4.94 -4.49
N SER A 36 2.08 -5.88 -3.58
CA SER A 36 1.53 -5.61 -2.25
C SER A 36 2.46 -4.75 -1.41
N LYS A 37 3.77 -4.98 -1.50
CA LYS A 37 4.77 -4.19 -0.80
C LYS A 37 4.78 -2.73 -1.27
N ILE A 38 4.71 -2.50 -2.59
CA ILE A 38 4.65 -1.13 -3.13
C ILE A 38 3.39 -0.39 -2.65
N LYS A 39 2.24 -1.07 -2.58
CA LYS A 39 1.00 -0.49 -2.03
C LYS A 39 1.11 -0.16 -0.55
N GLN A 40 1.85 -0.96 0.23
CA GLN A 40 2.13 -0.65 1.64
C GLN A 40 3.03 0.57 1.77
N ASP A 41 4.07 0.67 0.94
CA ASP A 41 5.01 1.80 0.94
C ASP A 41 4.31 3.13 0.59
N LEU A 42 3.39 3.12 -0.39
CA LEU A 42 2.54 4.28 -0.74
C LEU A 42 1.68 4.74 0.45
N MET A 43 1.09 3.79 1.17
CA MET A 43 0.28 4.12 2.35
C MET A 43 1.11 4.67 3.51
N GLU A 44 2.29 4.11 3.75
CA GLU A 44 3.21 4.65 4.75
C GLU A 44 3.63 6.08 4.40
N LEU A 45 3.89 6.36 3.12
CA LEU A 45 4.22 7.69 2.62
C LEU A 45 3.08 8.69 2.86
N GLN A 46 1.82 8.28 2.61
CA GLN A 46 0.62 9.08 2.90
C GLN A 46 0.53 9.42 4.40
N ILE A 47 0.72 8.43 5.27
CA ILE A 47 0.67 8.62 6.73
C ILE A 47 1.75 9.62 7.17
N LYS A 48 2.97 9.51 6.63
CA LYS A 48 4.06 10.46 6.94
C LYS A 48 3.71 11.88 6.52
N LEU A 49 3.05 12.06 5.38
CA LEU A 49 2.59 13.38 4.94
C LEU A 49 1.49 13.92 5.87
N GLU A 50 0.50 13.10 6.23
CA GLU A 50 -0.59 13.47 7.15
C GLU A 50 -0.09 13.85 8.55
N LEU A 51 1.01 13.23 8.99
CA LEU A 51 1.69 13.53 10.25
C LEU A 51 2.69 14.70 10.14
N GLU A 52 2.78 15.36 8.98
CA GLU A 52 3.74 16.43 8.67
C GLU A 52 5.21 16.01 8.88
N GLU A 53 5.51 14.71 8.82
CA GLU A 53 6.87 14.16 8.94
C GLU A 53 7.69 14.33 7.66
N ILE A 54 7.01 14.51 6.52
CA ILE A 54 7.60 14.78 5.20
C ILE A 54 6.88 15.97 4.54
N THR A 55 7.56 16.59 3.58
CA THR A 55 6.95 17.65 2.77
C THR A 55 6.10 17.07 1.64
N GLU A 56 5.13 17.84 1.15
CA GLU A 56 4.33 17.52 -0.03
C GLU A 56 5.22 17.26 -1.27
N GLU A 57 6.24 18.09 -1.50
CA GLU A 57 7.19 17.92 -2.59
C GLU A 57 7.92 16.55 -2.53
N TYR A 58 8.31 16.14 -1.32
CA TYR A 58 8.98 14.85 -1.10
C TYR A 58 8.01 13.68 -1.28
N TYR A 59 6.77 13.84 -0.81
CA TYR A 59 5.69 12.88 -1.05
C TYR A 59 5.48 12.67 -2.56
N LEU A 60 5.28 13.74 -3.33
CA LEU A 60 4.98 13.65 -4.77
C LEU A 60 6.11 12.95 -5.54
N GLN A 61 7.37 13.27 -5.23
CA GLN A 61 8.52 12.62 -5.88
C GLN A 61 8.56 11.12 -5.58
N ARG A 62 8.32 10.72 -4.32
CA ARG A 62 8.36 9.30 -3.92
C ARG A 62 7.13 8.54 -4.41
N GLU A 63 5.97 9.19 -4.44
CA GLU A 63 4.73 8.61 -4.95
C GLU A 63 4.89 8.26 -6.43
N GLU A 64 5.40 9.19 -7.25
CA GLU A 64 5.64 8.95 -8.68
C GLU A 64 6.58 7.76 -8.91
N GLU A 65 7.69 7.68 -8.17
CA GLU A 65 8.63 6.56 -8.26
C GLU A 65 7.99 5.20 -7.93
N LEU A 66 7.11 5.16 -6.91
CA LEU A 66 6.42 3.95 -6.50
C LEU A 66 5.33 3.55 -7.51
N LEU A 67 4.62 4.54 -8.08
CA LEU A 67 3.61 4.30 -9.11
C LEU A 67 4.22 3.78 -10.41
N VAL A 68 5.38 4.30 -10.84
CA VAL A 68 6.11 3.79 -12.00
C VAL A 68 6.47 2.31 -11.81
N ARG A 69 7.00 1.93 -10.64
CA ARG A 69 7.32 0.53 -10.34
C ARG A 69 6.08 -0.37 -10.32
N LEU A 70 4.95 0.16 -9.85
CA LEU A 70 3.69 -0.59 -9.85
C LEU A 70 3.20 -0.85 -11.27
N ASP A 71 3.36 0.13 -12.15
CA ASP A 71 3.01 0.03 -13.58
C ASP A 71 3.93 -0.95 -14.31
N GLU A 72 5.24 -0.93 -14.05
CA GLU A 72 6.19 -1.91 -14.56
C GLU A 72 5.77 -3.35 -14.22
N LEU A 73 5.41 -3.60 -12.96
CA LEU A 73 4.92 -4.93 -12.54
C LEU A 73 3.55 -5.27 -13.13
N ALA A 74 2.69 -4.30 -13.39
CA ALA A 74 1.39 -4.53 -14.01
C ALA A 74 1.51 -4.86 -15.51
N SER A 75 2.45 -4.22 -16.20
CA SER A 75 2.74 -4.47 -17.62
C SER A 75 3.31 -5.87 -17.88
N MET A 76 4.07 -6.42 -16.93
CA MET A 76 4.60 -7.79 -17.01
C MET A 76 3.49 -8.85 -17.02
N GLU A 77 2.40 -8.65 -16.26
CA GLU A 77 1.24 -9.57 -16.26
C GLU A 77 0.53 -9.62 -17.61
N THR A 78 0.51 -8.50 -18.35
CA THR A 78 -0.26 -8.41 -19.59
C THR A 78 0.44 -9.11 -20.75
N GLU A 79 1.76 -9.30 -20.67
CA GLU A 79 2.53 -10.03 -21.69
C GLU A 79 2.54 -11.56 -21.46
N GLU A 80 2.34 -12.04 -20.23
CA GLU A 80 2.31 -13.49 -19.94
C GLU A 80 0.98 -14.18 -20.31
N GLU A 81 -0.14 -13.44 -20.43
CA GLU A 81 -1.43 -14.00 -20.85
C GLU A 81 -1.57 -14.22 -22.37
N GLU A 82 -0.67 -13.68 -23.20
CA GLU A 82 -0.72 -13.81 -24.68
C GLU A 82 0.19 -14.91 -25.28
N VAL A 83 0.87 -15.74 -24.47
CA VAL A 83 1.82 -16.78 -24.95
C VAL A 83 1.28 -18.20 -24.87
#